data_AF-A0A556U1Z9-F1
#
_entry.id   AF-A0A556U1Z9-F1
#
_cell.length_a   1.000
_cell.length_b   1.000
_cell.length_c   1.000
_cell.angle_alpha   90.00
_cell.angle_beta   90.00
_cell.angle_gamma   90.00
#
_symmetry.space_group_name_H-M   'P 1'
#
loop_
_entity.id
_entity.type
_entity.pdbx_description
1 polymer ?
#
loop_
_entity_poly.entity_id
_entity_poly.type
_entity_poly.pdbx_seq_one_letter_code
_entity_poly.pdbx_strand_id
1 'polypeptide(L)'
;MTDLTKELNRSQGIPFLEYKQFVMRTFFPKRPSSTTRPNVEEGITMFSTLLNNKHFLITFVHALEQQKDFAVRDRCNLASLLTIALHGKLEYYTSIMKELLVDLIDASASKNPKLMLRRTESVVEKMLTNWMSICMYSYLKETVGEPFFLLLCAIKQQINKGSIDAITGKARYTLNEEWLLRENIEAKPLNINVSFQGFGMDSVSVRVMNTDTICQVKEKILETFYKNLPYSQWPREEDVELEWFPGGGYSSRILQDLDNTSVMEDGRKKLNTVFHYQVAHHDELMETKKSHRHSHRKKVLPEIYLTRLLSTKGTLQKFLDDLFQAVLSIPPEKPPLAVKYFFDFLEEQADKRGITDPDTLHIWKTNRRFAYNPTDKVEVAYGVLIVRSEVLEKKKDSPTNKLLYAKEIPEYKKRVQSYYKQIQEMAPLSEQEMNAHLAEESRKYRNEFNTNLALTEIYKYAKRYRTQVVNALDSNPTARRTQLQHKFEQVIALVEDNIYECCSEA
;
A
#
# COMPACT_ATOMS: atom_id res chain seq x y z
N MET A 1 -7.97 -27.73 -9.24
CA MET A 1 -8.27 -26.35 -8.80
C MET A 1 -9.02 -26.36 -7.45
N THR A 2 -8.59 -27.19 -6.48
CA THR A 2 -9.40 -27.51 -5.28
C THR A 2 -8.62 -27.60 -3.96
N ASP A 3 -7.29 -27.62 -3.97
CA ASP A 3 -6.51 -27.77 -2.73
C ASP A 3 -6.13 -26.43 -2.09
N LEU A 4 -5.66 -25.46 -2.88
CA LEU A 4 -5.21 -24.15 -2.36
C LEU A 4 -6.33 -23.39 -1.63
N THR A 5 -7.55 -23.37 -2.19
CA THR A 5 -8.72 -22.71 -1.57
C THR A 5 -9.17 -23.42 -0.29
N LYS A 6 -9.02 -24.74 -0.19
CA LYS A 6 -9.38 -25.49 1.02
C LYS A 6 -8.33 -25.35 2.12
N GLU A 7 -7.05 -25.22 1.76
CA GLU A 7 -5.95 -24.96 2.70
C GLU A 7 -6.02 -23.54 3.29
N LEU A 8 -6.37 -22.55 2.47
CA LEU A 8 -6.47 -21.15 2.90
C LEU A 8 -7.71 -20.86 3.76
N ASN A 9 -8.86 -21.47 3.44
CA ASN A 9 -10.13 -21.19 4.13
C ASN A 9 -10.26 -21.82 5.53
N ARG A 10 -9.31 -22.65 5.97
CA ARG A 10 -9.53 -23.54 7.14
C ARG A 10 -9.06 -23.02 8.50
N SER A 11 -8.29 -21.93 8.62
CA SER A 11 -7.74 -21.62 9.98
C SER A 11 -7.18 -20.22 10.26
N GLN A 12 -7.06 -19.31 9.30
CA GLN A 12 -6.39 -18.02 9.55
C GLN A 12 -7.40 -16.88 9.72
N GLY A 13 -7.45 -16.29 10.92
CA GLY A 13 -8.01 -14.95 11.08
C GLY A 13 -7.17 -13.96 10.26
N ILE A 14 -7.81 -13.15 9.42
CA ILE A 14 -7.10 -12.17 8.59
C ILE A 14 -6.44 -11.14 9.51
N PRO A 15 -5.11 -10.92 9.42
CA PRO A 15 -4.39 -9.99 10.30
C PRO A 15 -4.60 -8.54 9.83
N PHE A 16 -5.83 -8.05 9.92
CA PHE A 16 -6.15 -6.66 9.62
C PHE A 16 -5.38 -5.73 10.56
N LEU A 17 -4.82 -4.66 10.00
CA LEU A 17 -4.31 -3.56 10.81
C LEU A 17 -5.49 -2.85 11.47
N GLU A 18 -5.30 -2.48 12.74
CA GLU A 18 -6.23 -1.57 13.40
C GLU A 18 -6.29 -0.22 12.68
N TYR A 19 -7.42 0.47 12.79
CA TYR A 19 -7.70 1.69 12.01
C TYR A 19 -6.57 2.73 12.13
N LYS A 20 -6.12 2.99 13.36
CA LYS A 20 -4.99 3.90 13.62
C LYS A 20 -3.73 3.49 12.89
N GLN A 21 -3.38 2.21 12.89
CA GLN A 21 -2.19 1.71 12.21
C GLN A 21 -2.34 1.79 10.69
N PHE A 22 -3.51 1.47 10.15
CA PHE A 22 -3.85 1.62 8.74
C PHE A 22 -3.68 3.08 8.30
N VAL A 23 -4.29 4.03 9.02
CA VAL A 23 -4.20 5.46 8.73
C VAL A 23 -2.75 5.94 8.79
N MET A 24 -2.02 5.64 9.88
CA MET A 24 -0.64 6.12 10.05
C MET A 24 0.31 5.58 8.97
N ARG A 25 0.18 4.31 8.56
CA ARG A 25 1.01 3.74 7.48
C ARG A 25 0.66 4.31 6.11
N THR A 26 -0.61 4.61 5.88
CA THR A 26 -1.12 5.16 4.62
C THR A 26 -0.75 6.64 4.45
N PHE A 27 -0.76 7.39 5.55
CA PHE A 27 -0.53 8.84 5.53
C PHE A 27 0.96 9.18 5.64
N PHE A 28 1.71 8.43 6.47
CA PHE A 28 3.12 8.70 6.75
C PHE A 28 3.98 7.44 6.50
N PRO A 29 4.27 7.10 5.22
CA PRO A 29 5.13 5.96 4.90
C PRO A 29 6.57 6.12 5.41
N LYS A 30 6.98 7.35 5.79
CA LYS A 30 8.22 7.64 6.51
C LYS A 30 7.84 8.34 7.82
N ARG A 31 8.19 7.73 8.97
CA ARG A 31 7.86 8.28 10.28
C ARG A 31 8.67 9.56 10.54
N PRO A 32 8.04 10.69 10.87
CA PRO A 32 8.76 11.80 11.47
C PRO A 32 9.08 11.48 12.94
N SER A 33 10.29 11.81 13.37
CA SER A 33 10.66 11.86 14.78
C SER A 33 10.34 13.25 15.32
N SER A 34 9.57 13.36 16.40
CA SER A 34 9.53 14.61 17.14
C SER A 34 9.27 14.44 18.65
N THR A 35 9.88 15.36 19.39
CA THR A 35 9.76 15.61 20.84
C THR A 35 9.15 16.98 21.03
N THR A 36 8.14 17.10 21.91
CA THR A 36 7.45 18.36 22.22
C THR A 36 7.96 19.00 23.52
N ARG A 37 7.91 20.34 23.60
CA ARG A 37 8.19 21.14 24.82
C ARG A 37 6.86 21.66 25.44
N PRO A 38 6.81 21.97 26.75
CA PRO A 38 5.56 22.26 27.48
C PRO A 38 4.92 23.63 27.21
N ASN A 39 5.69 24.67 26.88
CA ASN A 39 5.17 26.06 26.78
C ASN A 39 4.39 26.38 25.49
N VAL A 40 4.10 25.38 24.65
CA VAL A 40 3.56 25.55 23.28
C VAL A 40 2.03 25.39 23.22
N GLU A 41 1.39 25.01 24.33
CA GLU A 41 0.00 24.52 24.33
C GLU A 41 -1.06 25.60 24.03
N GLU A 42 -0.91 26.81 24.58
CA GLU A 42 -1.84 27.92 24.34
C GLU A 42 -1.78 28.40 22.88
N GLY A 43 -0.56 28.63 22.36
CA GLY A 43 -0.35 29.01 20.97
C GLY A 43 -0.87 27.97 19.98
N ILE A 44 -0.67 26.67 20.26
CA ILE A 44 -1.22 25.59 19.43
C ILE A 44 -2.75 25.51 19.50
N THR A 45 -3.36 25.82 20.64
CA THR A 45 -4.82 25.89 20.78
C THR A 45 -5.40 27.03 19.93
N MET A 46 -4.74 28.19 19.94
CA MET A 46 -5.10 29.30 19.06
C MET A 46 -4.88 28.95 17.58
N PHE A 47 -3.80 28.26 17.26
CA PHE A 47 -3.53 27.79 15.90
C PHE A 47 -4.59 26.80 15.40
N SER A 48 -5.04 25.88 16.26
CA SER A 48 -6.17 24.99 15.99
C SER A 48 -7.43 25.80 15.65
N THR A 49 -7.70 26.88 16.38
CA THR A 49 -8.85 27.76 16.09
C THR A 49 -8.73 28.42 14.72
N LEU A 50 -7.52 28.85 14.31
CA LEU A 50 -7.26 29.34 12.96
C LEU A 50 -7.48 28.27 11.89
N LEU A 51 -6.99 27.05 12.08
CA LEU A 51 -7.21 25.95 11.15
C LEU A 51 -8.68 25.53 11.04
N ASN A 52 -9.53 25.86 12.02
CA ASN A 52 -10.98 25.70 11.95
C ASN A 52 -11.69 26.88 11.26
N ASN A 53 -10.96 27.93 10.88
CA ASN A 53 -11.49 29.01 10.03
C ASN A 53 -11.24 28.67 8.56
N LYS A 54 -12.33 28.46 7.82
CA LYS A 54 -12.29 28.10 6.39
C LYS A 54 -11.45 29.07 5.54
N HIS A 55 -11.60 30.37 5.74
CA HIS A 55 -10.87 31.37 4.95
C HIS A 55 -9.37 31.37 5.28
N PHE A 56 -9.01 31.15 6.55
CA PHE A 56 -7.61 30.95 6.93
C PHE A 56 -7.03 29.72 6.24
N LEU A 57 -7.66 28.56 6.41
CA LEU A 57 -7.09 27.29 5.97
C LEU A 57 -6.93 27.21 4.45
N ILE A 58 -7.90 27.70 3.68
CA ILE A 58 -7.80 27.72 2.21
C ILE A 58 -6.69 28.67 1.76
N THR A 59 -6.63 29.88 2.32
CA THR A 59 -5.57 30.85 2.01
C THR A 59 -4.19 30.29 2.39
N PHE A 60 -4.11 29.62 3.54
CA PHE A 60 -2.89 28.99 4.04
C PHE A 60 -2.37 27.91 3.09
N VAL A 61 -3.23 26.99 2.64
CA VAL A 61 -2.84 25.93 1.69
C VAL A 61 -2.35 26.56 0.37
N HIS A 62 -3.09 27.50 -0.20
CA HIS A 62 -2.70 28.18 -1.45
C HIS A 62 -1.37 28.93 -1.32
N ALA A 63 -1.17 29.65 -0.22
CA ALA A 63 0.07 30.38 0.03
C ALA A 63 1.29 29.46 0.06
N LEU A 64 1.16 28.27 0.68
CA LEU A 64 2.22 27.27 0.73
C LEU A 64 2.48 26.61 -0.63
N GLU A 65 1.44 26.22 -1.36
CA GLU A 65 1.58 25.54 -2.66
C GLU A 65 2.21 26.40 -3.75
N GLN A 66 2.09 27.73 -3.64
CA GLN A 66 2.70 28.69 -4.56
C GLN A 66 4.23 28.79 -4.39
N GLN A 67 4.79 28.30 -3.29
CA GLN A 67 6.23 28.40 -3.03
C GLN A 67 7.02 27.36 -3.83
N LYS A 68 8.08 27.81 -4.50
CA LYS A 68 8.92 26.96 -5.37
C LYS A 68 9.66 25.88 -4.59
N ASP A 69 10.03 26.16 -3.34
CA ASP A 69 10.71 25.23 -2.44
C ASP A 69 9.75 24.32 -1.66
N PHE A 70 8.43 24.47 -1.85
CA PHE A 70 7.41 23.59 -1.28
C PHE A 70 7.21 22.33 -2.14
N ALA A 71 8.11 21.36 -1.94
CA ALA A 71 8.20 20.14 -2.73
C ALA A 71 6.96 19.23 -2.58
N VAL A 72 6.78 18.30 -3.53
CA VAL A 72 5.68 17.30 -3.50
C VAL A 72 5.63 16.51 -2.19
N ARG A 73 6.79 16.25 -1.58
CA ARG A 73 6.87 15.60 -0.26
C ARG A 73 6.20 16.44 0.83
N ASP A 74 6.47 17.74 0.86
CA ASP A 74 5.90 18.67 1.84
C ASP A 74 4.40 18.85 1.62
N ARG A 75 3.95 18.92 0.36
CA ARG A 75 2.52 18.91 0.01
C ARG A 75 1.82 17.68 0.57
N CYS A 76 2.41 16.50 0.33
CA CYS A 76 1.86 15.25 0.85
C CYS A 76 1.83 15.21 2.38
N ASN A 77 2.91 15.67 3.02
CA ASN A 77 3.03 15.68 4.47
C ASN A 77 2.01 16.63 5.11
N LEU A 78 1.90 17.87 4.59
CA LEU A 78 0.92 18.84 5.04
C LEU A 78 -0.51 18.31 4.91
N ALA A 79 -0.86 17.72 3.76
CA ALA A 79 -2.17 17.11 3.54
C ALA A 79 -2.49 16.05 4.60
N SER A 80 -1.54 15.15 4.88
CA SER A 80 -1.69 14.11 5.89
C SER A 80 -1.76 14.65 7.32
N LEU A 81 -0.97 15.67 7.66
CA LEU A 81 -1.07 16.34 8.95
C LEU A 81 -2.41 17.04 9.14
N LEU A 82 -2.91 17.75 8.11
CA LEU A 82 -4.22 18.38 8.10
C LEU A 82 -5.34 17.35 8.28
N THR A 83 -5.25 16.20 7.58
CA THR A 83 -6.23 15.13 7.77
C THR A 83 -6.26 14.63 9.21
N ILE A 84 -5.10 14.47 9.87
CA ILE A 84 -5.05 14.04 11.28
C ILE A 84 -5.57 15.13 12.22
N ALA A 85 -5.14 16.38 12.04
CA ALA A 85 -5.54 17.51 12.88
C ALA A 85 -7.06 17.76 12.81
N LEU A 86 -7.67 17.51 11.66
CA LEU A 86 -9.10 17.69 11.40
C LEU A 86 -9.89 16.37 11.42
N HIS A 87 -9.27 15.26 11.84
CA HIS A 87 -9.91 13.92 11.82
C HIS A 87 -11.18 13.88 12.68
N GLY A 88 -11.21 14.59 13.81
CA GLY A 88 -12.41 14.70 14.64
C GLY A 88 -13.53 15.57 14.05
N LYS A 89 -13.34 16.15 12.86
CA LYS A 89 -14.25 17.08 12.19
C LYS A 89 -14.31 16.79 10.68
N LEU A 90 -14.59 15.54 10.30
CA LEU A 90 -14.55 15.11 8.89
C LEU A 90 -15.53 15.86 7.98
N GLU A 91 -16.65 16.35 8.50
CA GLU A 91 -17.56 17.23 7.76
C GLU A 91 -16.85 18.51 7.31
N TYR A 92 -16.22 19.22 8.24
CA TYR A 92 -15.45 20.43 7.96
C TYR A 92 -14.30 20.13 7.00
N TYR A 93 -13.53 19.07 7.26
CA TYR A 93 -12.44 18.63 6.39
C TYR A 93 -12.93 18.36 4.95
N THR A 94 -14.08 17.69 4.80
CA THR A 94 -14.68 17.41 3.48
C THR A 94 -15.10 18.69 2.77
N SER A 95 -15.67 19.66 3.51
CA SER A 95 -16.02 20.98 2.95
C SER A 95 -14.79 21.71 2.40
N ILE A 96 -13.68 21.73 3.16
CA ILE A 96 -12.42 22.35 2.74
C ILE A 96 -11.84 21.63 1.53
N MET A 97 -11.82 20.29 1.55
CA MET A 97 -11.33 19.48 0.43
C MET A 97 -12.14 19.75 -0.85
N LYS A 98 -13.48 19.84 -0.78
CA LYS A 98 -14.32 20.17 -1.94
C LYS A 98 -13.96 21.54 -2.51
N GLU A 99 -13.76 22.55 -1.68
CA GLU A 99 -13.40 23.91 -2.15
C GLU A 99 -12.03 23.94 -2.83
N LEU A 100 -11.02 23.34 -2.20
CA LEU A 100 -9.69 23.22 -2.81
C LEU A 100 -9.71 22.39 -4.11
N LEU A 101 -10.60 21.38 -4.20
CA LEU A 101 -10.78 20.61 -5.42
C LEU A 101 -11.43 21.46 -6.52
N VAL A 102 -12.41 22.30 -6.19
CA VAL A 102 -13.00 23.26 -7.15
C VAL A 102 -11.91 24.17 -7.72
N ASP A 103 -11.04 24.72 -6.86
CA ASP A 103 -9.91 25.55 -7.29
C ASP A 103 -8.94 24.78 -8.20
N LEU A 104 -8.62 23.53 -7.87
CA LEU A 104 -7.79 22.66 -8.71
C LEU A 104 -8.45 22.36 -10.05
N ILE A 105 -9.77 22.16 -10.05
CA ILE A 105 -10.56 21.89 -11.25
C ILE A 105 -10.51 23.10 -12.18
N ASP A 106 -10.74 24.30 -11.67
CA ASP A 106 -10.65 25.54 -12.46
C ASP A 106 -9.26 25.76 -13.04
N ALA A 107 -8.21 25.54 -12.23
CA ALA A 107 -6.83 25.62 -12.70
C ALA A 107 -6.52 24.58 -13.80
N SER A 108 -7.12 23.40 -13.73
CA SER A 108 -6.90 22.31 -14.69
C SER A 108 -7.74 22.44 -15.96
N ALA A 109 -8.97 22.95 -15.85
CA ALA A 109 -9.91 23.15 -16.94
C ALA A 109 -9.36 24.12 -17.99
N SER A 110 -8.59 25.12 -17.55
CA SER A 110 -7.88 26.06 -18.43
C SER A 110 -6.77 25.42 -19.29
N LYS A 111 -6.33 24.21 -18.95
CA LYS A 111 -5.26 23.48 -19.64
C LYS A 111 -5.81 22.29 -20.41
N ASN A 112 -5.79 21.13 -19.78
CA ASN A 112 -6.33 19.89 -20.33
C ASN A 112 -7.09 19.18 -19.20
N PRO A 113 -8.44 19.19 -19.25
CA PRO A 113 -9.28 18.52 -18.27
C PRO A 113 -8.90 17.06 -18.03
N LYS A 114 -8.45 16.32 -19.07
CA LYS A 114 -8.07 14.90 -18.96
C LYS A 114 -6.81 14.63 -18.14
N LEU A 115 -6.05 15.67 -17.77
CA LEU A 115 -4.86 15.53 -16.93
C LEU A 115 -5.13 15.69 -15.43
N MET A 116 -6.36 16.06 -15.05
CA MET A 116 -6.71 16.24 -13.64
C MET A 116 -6.58 14.93 -12.85
N LEU A 117 -6.09 15.03 -11.61
CA LEU A 117 -5.90 13.92 -10.67
C LEU A 117 -4.93 12.84 -11.17
N ARG A 118 -4.23 13.04 -12.30
CA ARG A 118 -3.36 12.02 -12.92
C ARG A 118 -2.14 11.69 -12.05
N ARG A 119 -1.68 12.65 -11.26
CA ARG A 119 -0.55 12.53 -10.33
C ARG A 119 -0.95 13.15 -9.00
N THR A 120 -0.21 12.85 -7.94
CA THR A 120 -0.40 13.52 -6.64
C THR A 120 0.60 14.65 -6.57
N GLU A 121 0.24 15.81 -7.10
CA GLU A 121 1.12 16.97 -7.19
C GLU A 121 0.64 18.14 -6.33
N SER A 122 -0.61 18.11 -5.85
CA SER A 122 -1.19 19.09 -4.92
C SER A 122 -1.53 18.50 -3.54
N VAL A 123 -1.65 19.38 -2.54
CA VAL A 123 -2.13 19.10 -1.19
C VAL A 123 -3.51 18.49 -1.26
N VAL A 124 -4.40 19.05 -2.08
CA VAL A 124 -5.79 18.56 -2.17
C VAL A 124 -5.91 17.17 -2.79
N GLU A 125 -5.07 16.82 -3.77
CA GLU A 125 -5.01 15.45 -4.32
C GLU A 125 -4.61 14.43 -3.25
N LYS A 126 -3.66 14.79 -2.38
CA LYS A 126 -3.30 13.94 -1.24
C LYS A 126 -4.40 13.93 -0.16
N MET A 127 -5.07 15.06 0.10
CA MET A 127 -6.22 15.12 1.01
C MET A 127 -7.36 14.22 0.54
N LEU A 128 -7.65 14.18 -0.76
CA LEU A 128 -8.63 13.28 -1.37
C LEU A 128 -8.24 11.81 -1.20
N THR A 129 -6.97 11.50 -1.43
CA THR A 129 -6.42 10.15 -1.23
C THR A 129 -6.58 9.72 0.24
N ASN A 130 -6.32 10.62 1.18
CA ASN A 130 -6.49 10.39 2.61
C ASN A 130 -7.98 10.24 3.00
N TRP A 131 -8.85 11.08 2.46
CA TRP A 131 -10.30 11.04 2.65
C TRP A 131 -10.91 9.72 2.19
N MET A 132 -10.54 9.28 0.99
CA MET A 132 -10.95 7.98 0.45
C MET A 132 -10.50 6.84 1.37
N SER A 133 -9.29 6.91 1.92
CA SER A 133 -8.78 5.89 2.84
C SER A 133 -9.61 5.81 4.12
N ILE A 134 -10.03 6.95 4.66
CA ILE A 134 -10.88 7.02 5.86
C ILE A 134 -12.25 6.40 5.55
N CYS A 135 -12.94 6.91 4.54
CA CYS A 135 -14.31 6.49 4.24
C CYS A 135 -14.41 5.04 3.76
N MET A 136 -13.35 4.50 3.17
CA MET A 136 -13.36 3.18 2.56
C MET A 136 -12.69 2.12 3.43
N TYR A 137 -12.18 2.46 4.62
CA TYR A 137 -11.56 1.50 5.53
C TYR A 137 -12.52 0.35 5.91
N SER A 138 -13.76 0.67 6.29
CA SER A 138 -14.76 -0.35 6.65
C SER A 138 -15.07 -1.26 5.45
N TYR A 139 -15.25 -0.69 4.26
CA TYR A 139 -15.44 -1.46 3.02
C TYR A 139 -14.24 -2.35 2.68
N LEU A 140 -13.01 -1.83 2.87
CA LEU A 140 -11.79 -2.61 2.71
C LEU A 140 -11.72 -3.76 3.71
N LYS A 141 -12.11 -3.54 4.97
CA LYS A 141 -12.06 -4.57 6.01
C LYS A 141 -13.14 -5.64 5.82
N GLU A 142 -14.35 -5.24 5.43
CA GLU A 142 -15.52 -6.11 5.42
C GLU A 142 -15.80 -6.78 4.06
N THR A 143 -15.33 -6.21 2.94
CA THR A 143 -15.66 -6.70 1.59
C THR A 143 -14.42 -7.08 0.78
N VAL A 144 -13.43 -6.19 0.72
CA VAL A 144 -12.26 -6.38 -0.17
C VAL A 144 -11.12 -7.16 0.52
N GLY A 145 -11.06 -7.10 1.85
CA GLY A 145 -9.90 -7.51 2.63
C GLY A 145 -9.62 -9.00 2.57
N GLU A 146 -10.68 -9.83 2.64
CA GLU A 146 -10.57 -11.28 2.51
C GLU A 146 -10.05 -11.72 1.13
N PRO A 147 -10.69 -11.39 0.00
CA PRO A 147 -10.19 -11.82 -1.30
C PRO A 147 -8.81 -11.24 -1.61
N PHE A 148 -8.49 -10.04 -1.11
CA PHE A 148 -7.15 -9.46 -1.22
C PHE A 148 -6.11 -10.28 -0.44
N PHE A 149 -6.41 -10.62 0.82
CA PHE A 149 -5.51 -11.44 1.65
C PHE A 149 -5.32 -12.85 1.05
N LEU A 150 -6.40 -13.48 0.59
CA LEU A 150 -6.35 -14.78 -0.07
C LEU A 150 -5.49 -14.75 -1.34
N LEU A 151 -5.56 -13.69 -2.13
CA LEU A 151 -4.68 -13.50 -3.28
C LEU A 151 -3.21 -13.42 -2.87
N LEU A 152 -2.87 -12.66 -1.81
CA LEU A 152 -1.50 -12.57 -1.31
C LEU A 152 -0.97 -13.93 -0.84
N CYS A 153 -1.77 -14.65 -0.07
CA CYS A 153 -1.40 -15.98 0.40
C CYS A 153 -1.26 -16.97 -0.77
N ALA A 154 -2.16 -16.92 -1.76
CA ALA A 154 -2.08 -17.75 -2.96
C ALA A 154 -0.81 -17.44 -3.77
N ILE A 155 -0.44 -16.17 -3.94
CA ILE A 155 0.81 -15.76 -4.59
C ILE A 155 2.01 -16.34 -3.83
N LYS A 156 2.08 -16.11 -2.52
CA LYS A 156 3.20 -16.58 -1.68
C LYS A 156 3.34 -18.11 -1.75
N GLN A 157 2.24 -18.84 -1.57
CA GLN A 157 2.22 -20.30 -1.67
C GLN A 157 2.62 -20.79 -3.06
N GLN A 158 2.15 -20.13 -4.13
CA GLN A 158 2.47 -20.51 -5.50
C GLN A 158 3.96 -20.30 -5.83
N ILE A 159 4.55 -19.19 -5.36
CA ILE A 159 5.99 -18.91 -5.52
C ILE A 159 6.81 -19.98 -4.76
N ASN A 160 6.42 -20.29 -3.52
CA ASN A 160 7.11 -21.24 -2.64
C ASN A 160 7.08 -22.71 -3.11
N LYS A 161 6.29 -23.06 -4.13
CA LYS A 161 6.28 -24.40 -4.76
C LYS A 161 7.51 -24.67 -5.64
N GLY A 162 8.33 -23.66 -5.91
CA GLY A 162 9.54 -23.80 -6.71
C GLY A 162 10.74 -23.13 -6.05
N SER A 163 11.91 -23.29 -6.65
CA SER A 163 13.14 -22.65 -6.17
C SER A 163 13.06 -21.12 -6.26
N ILE A 164 13.60 -20.47 -5.23
CA ILE A 164 13.75 -19.02 -5.14
C ILE A 164 15.21 -18.74 -4.83
N ASP A 165 15.86 -17.93 -5.66
CA ASP A 165 17.23 -17.51 -5.42
C ASP A 165 17.28 -16.45 -4.30
N ALA A 166 17.94 -16.78 -3.18
CA ALA A 166 17.94 -15.93 -1.99
C ALA A 166 18.67 -14.59 -2.18
N ILE A 167 19.58 -14.49 -3.16
CA ILE A 167 20.38 -13.29 -3.41
C ILE A 167 19.64 -12.31 -4.33
N THR A 168 19.10 -12.81 -5.44
CA THR A 168 18.45 -12.01 -6.48
C THR A 168 16.93 -11.90 -6.32
N GLY A 169 16.33 -12.77 -5.50
CA GLY A 169 14.88 -12.88 -5.35
C GLY A 169 14.16 -13.51 -6.56
N LYS A 170 14.89 -13.98 -7.57
CA LYS A 170 14.29 -14.60 -8.75
C LYS A 170 13.69 -15.96 -8.41
N ALA A 171 12.48 -16.22 -8.89
CA ALA A 171 11.72 -17.42 -8.56
C ALA A 171 11.35 -18.24 -9.80
N ARG A 172 11.21 -19.56 -9.63
CA ARG A 172 10.75 -20.47 -10.69
C ARG A 172 9.32 -20.15 -11.13
N TYR A 173 8.45 -19.83 -10.18
CA TYR A 173 7.07 -19.43 -10.40
C TYR A 173 6.94 -17.94 -10.07
N THR A 174 6.43 -17.16 -11.02
CA THR A 174 6.21 -15.71 -10.88
C THR A 174 5.23 -15.24 -11.94
N LEU A 175 4.68 -14.04 -11.78
CA LEU A 175 3.89 -13.33 -12.79
C LEU A 175 4.71 -12.28 -13.54
N ASN A 176 5.95 -12.01 -13.11
CA ASN A 176 6.83 -11.00 -13.70
C ASN A 176 8.04 -11.66 -14.36
N GLU A 177 8.24 -11.37 -15.66
CA GLU A 177 9.35 -11.93 -16.44
C GLU A 177 10.74 -11.52 -15.92
N GLU A 178 10.88 -10.31 -15.37
CA GLU A 178 12.16 -9.82 -14.84
C GLU A 178 12.61 -10.61 -13.61
N TRP A 179 11.64 -11.10 -12.83
CA TRP A 179 11.85 -11.89 -11.62
C TRP A 179 11.87 -13.40 -11.89
N LEU A 180 11.83 -13.81 -13.16
CA LEU A 180 11.81 -15.23 -13.51
C LEU A 180 13.22 -15.84 -13.41
N LEU A 181 13.32 -16.94 -12.67
CA LEU A 181 14.54 -17.73 -12.58
C LEU A 181 14.77 -18.51 -13.89
N ARG A 182 15.78 -18.08 -14.65
CA ARG A 182 16.12 -18.64 -15.96
C ARG A 182 17.02 -19.87 -15.89
N GLU A 183 17.73 -20.06 -14.78
CA GLU A 183 18.52 -21.25 -14.48
C GLU A 183 17.64 -22.52 -14.50
N ASN A 184 18.15 -23.60 -15.08
CA ASN A 184 17.47 -24.89 -15.05
C ASN A 184 17.89 -25.69 -13.81
N ILE A 185 17.23 -25.42 -12.70
CA ILE A 185 17.52 -26.05 -11.41
C ILE A 185 16.60 -27.27 -11.21
N GLU A 186 17.21 -28.41 -10.85
CA GLU A 186 16.50 -29.62 -10.44
C GLU A 186 16.00 -29.49 -8.99
N ALA A 187 14.78 -28.98 -8.87
CA ALA A 187 14.13 -28.74 -7.59
C ALA A 187 13.25 -29.96 -7.21
N LYS A 188 13.53 -30.55 -6.04
CA LYS A 188 12.78 -31.66 -5.47
C LYS A 188 12.13 -31.21 -4.15
N PRO A 189 10.80 -31.35 -4.00
CA PRO A 189 10.13 -31.05 -2.74
C PRO A 189 10.48 -32.13 -1.70
N LEU A 190 10.64 -31.71 -0.45
CA LEU A 190 10.93 -32.55 0.70
C LEU A 190 9.98 -32.16 1.83
N ASN A 191 9.52 -33.12 2.62
CA ASN A 191 8.76 -32.84 3.85
C ASN A 191 9.69 -33.15 5.03
N ILE A 192 10.01 -32.13 5.82
CA ILE A 192 10.83 -32.27 7.03
C ILE A 192 9.93 -32.25 8.26
N ASN A 193 10.23 -33.07 9.26
CA ASN A 193 9.50 -33.06 10.54
C ASN A 193 10.24 -32.13 11.50
N VAL A 194 9.53 -31.15 12.03
CA VAL A 194 10.12 -30.07 12.83
C VAL A 194 9.40 -29.96 14.16
N SER A 195 10.16 -29.93 15.26
CA SER A 195 9.68 -29.55 16.58
C SER A 195 10.14 -28.11 16.89
N PHE A 196 9.27 -27.29 17.47
CA PHE A 196 9.59 -25.90 17.80
C PHE A 196 9.34 -25.62 19.28
N GLN A 197 10.32 -25.05 19.97
CA GLN A 197 10.23 -24.80 21.40
C GLN A 197 9.05 -23.87 21.72
N GLY A 198 8.21 -24.28 22.67
CA GLY A 198 7.01 -23.53 23.07
C GLY A 198 5.72 -23.90 22.33
N PHE A 199 5.77 -24.79 21.33
CA PHE A 199 4.59 -25.27 20.58
C PHE A 199 4.23 -26.76 20.85
N GLY A 200 4.80 -27.36 21.90
CA GLY A 200 4.63 -28.77 22.25
C GLY A 200 5.75 -29.67 21.73
N MET A 201 5.70 -30.97 22.07
CA MET A 201 6.69 -31.96 21.62
C MET A 201 6.35 -32.62 20.28
N ASP A 202 5.14 -32.39 19.75
CA ASP A 202 4.69 -33.00 18.51
C ASP A 202 5.39 -32.34 17.30
N SER A 203 6.01 -33.16 16.45
CA SER A 203 6.65 -32.68 15.24
C SER A 203 5.62 -32.33 14.16
N VAL A 204 5.76 -31.17 13.53
CA VAL A 204 4.95 -30.72 12.40
C VAL A 204 5.71 -30.96 11.10
N SER A 205 5.02 -31.48 10.08
CA SER A 205 5.61 -31.68 8.75
C SER A 205 5.60 -30.37 7.97
N VAL A 206 6.78 -29.89 7.57
CA VAL A 206 6.99 -28.65 6.81
C VAL A 206 7.52 -29.01 5.42
N ARG A 207 6.85 -28.53 4.37
CA ARG A 207 7.32 -28.71 2.99
C ARG A 207 8.39 -27.68 2.65
N VAL A 208 9.55 -28.16 2.20
CA VAL A 208 10.69 -27.36 1.72
C VAL A 208 11.14 -27.87 0.34
N MET A 209 12.00 -27.12 -0.32
CA MET A 209 12.69 -27.56 -1.54
C MET A 209 14.13 -27.92 -1.17
N ASN A 210 14.69 -28.94 -1.82
CA ASN A 210 16.12 -29.27 -1.68
C ASN A 210 17.05 -28.07 -1.99
N THR A 211 16.59 -27.12 -2.80
CA THR A 211 17.31 -25.90 -3.18
C THR A 211 17.16 -24.74 -2.20
N ASP A 212 16.28 -24.85 -1.20
CA ASP A 212 16.09 -23.78 -0.22
C ASP A 212 17.37 -23.60 0.61
N THR A 213 17.76 -22.34 0.83
CA THR A 213 18.76 -21.95 1.81
C THR A 213 18.26 -22.22 3.23
N ILE A 214 19.15 -22.25 4.22
CA ILE A 214 18.74 -22.47 5.61
C ILE A 214 17.87 -21.33 6.13
N CYS A 215 18.14 -20.08 5.73
CA CYS A 215 17.25 -18.96 6.04
C CYS A 215 15.84 -19.16 5.47
N GLN A 216 15.70 -19.55 4.20
CA GLN A 216 14.39 -19.84 3.59
C GLN A 216 13.67 -21.01 4.27
N VAL A 217 14.40 -22.02 4.75
CA VAL A 217 13.81 -23.12 5.54
C VAL A 217 13.27 -22.59 6.87
N LYS A 218 14.03 -21.75 7.58
CA LYS A 218 13.57 -21.10 8.82
C LYS A 218 12.30 -20.28 8.58
N GLU A 219 12.25 -19.49 7.51
CA GLU A 219 11.06 -18.72 7.12
C GLU A 219 9.82 -19.62 6.96
N LYS A 220 9.96 -20.77 6.27
CA LYS A 220 8.87 -21.74 6.05
C LYS A 220 8.43 -22.44 7.34
N ILE A 221 9.37 -22.71 8.25
CA ILE A 221 9.09 -23.25 9.58
C ILE A 221 8.31 -22.23 10.40
N LEU A 222 8.80 -20.99 10.50
CA LEU A 222 8.13 -19.90 11.21
C LEU A 222 6.73 -19.65 10.66
N GLU A 223 6.58 -19.66 9.34
CA GLU A 223 5.28 -19.57 8.69
C GLU A 223 4.33 -20.68 9.08
N THR A 224 4.81 -21.90 9.31
CA THR A 224 3.97 -23.03 9.72
C THR A 224 3.51 -22.91 11.17
N PHE A 225 4.43 -22.59 12.09
CA PHE A 225 4.15 -22.52 13.53
C PHE A 225 3.40 -21.24 13.94
N TYR A 226 3.73 -20.10 13.33
CA TYR A 226 3.17 -18.79 13.68
C TYR A 226 2.05 -18.34 12.73
N LYS A 227 1.53 -19.24 11.88
CA LYS A 227 0.54 -18.94 10.84
C LYS A 227 -0.72 -18.20 11.31
N ASN A 228 -1.08 -18.32 12.59
CA ASN A 228 -2.26 -17.71 13.20
C ASN A 228 -1.96 -16.41 13.95
N LEU A 229 -0.70 -15.96 13.97
CA LEU A 229 -0.26 -14.73 14.63
C LEU A 229 0.09 -13.67 13.58
N PRO A 230 -0.13 -12.38 13.86
CA PRO A 230 0.35 -11.31 13.00
C PRO A 230 1.87 -11.37 12.81
N TYR A 231 2.36 -11.08 11.60
CA TYR A 231 3.80 -11.12 11.27
C TYR A 231 4.68 -10.30 12.23
N SER A 232 4.15 -9.21 12.82
CA SER A 232 4.88 -8.39 13.78
C SER A 232 5.20 -9.08 15.13
N GLN A 233 4.58 -10.23 15.39
CA GLN A 233 4.82 -11.04 16.59
C GLN A 233 5.70 -12.27 16.29
N TRP A 234 6.08 -12.47 15.04
CA TRP A 234 6.94 -13.60 14.68
C TRP A 234 8.37 -13.30 15.16
N PRO A 235 9.10 -14.31 15.64
CA PRO A 235 10.55 -14.17 15.81
C PRO A 235 11.18 -13.93 14.43
N ARG A 236 12.35 -13.30 14.41
CA ARG A 236 13.09 -13.16 13.15
C ARG A 236 13.91 -14.40 12.87
N GLU A 237 14.30 -14.59 11.62
CA GLU A 237 15.12 -15.72 11.16
C GLU A 237 16.50 -15.73 11.83
N GLU A 238 16.99 -14.55 12.20
CA GLU A 238 18.21 -14.31 12.98
C GLU A 238 18.10 -14.73 14.45
N ASP A 239 16.88 -14.74 15.01
CA ASP A 239 16.63 -15.09 16.41
C ASP A 239 16.42 -16.60 16.64
N VAL A 240 16.36 -17.39 15.56
CA VAL A 240 16.11 -18.84 15.62
C VAL A 240 17.27 -19.64 15.08
N GLU A 241 17.64 -20.72 15.77
CA GLU A 241 18.62 -21.70 15.31
C GLU A 241 17.91 -22.94 14.76
N LEU A 242 18.46 -23.52 13.69
CA LEU A 242 17.92 -24.75 13.10
C LEU A 242 18.88 -25.89 13.35
N GLU A 243 18.45 -26.87 14.13
CA GLU A 243 19.25 -28.03 14.49
C GLU A 243 18.69 -29.30 13.82
N TRP A 244 19.59 -30.09 13.22
CA TRP A 244 19.25 -31.34 12.53
C TRP A 244 19.82 -32.55 13.29
N PHE A 245 18.99 -33.59 13.41
CA PHE A 245 19.30 -34.84 14.10
C PHE A 245 19.36 -36.01 13.09
N PRO A 246 20.52 -36.32 12.51
CA PRO A 246 20.67 -37.46 11.60
C PRO A 246 20.44 -38.80 12.32
N GLY A 247 19.51 -39.62 11.82
CA GLY A 247 19.42 -41.05 12.15
C GLY A 247 19.15 -41.40 13.62
N GLY A 248 18.48 -40.54 14.40
CA GLY A 248 18.10 -40.85 15.78
C GLY A 248 19.26 -40.96 16.79
N GLY A 249 20.48 -40.56 16.39
CA GLY A 249 21.65 -40.55 17.28
C GLY A 249 21.73 -39.30 18.18
N TYR A 250 22.60 -39.35 19.19
CA TYR A 250 22.87 -38.24 20.13
C TYR A 250 23.63 -37.05 19.53
N SER A 251 24.06 -37.13 18.27
CA SER A 251 24.81 -36.06 17.61
C SER A 251 23.87 -35.20 16.76
N SER A 252 23.71 -33.96 17.17
CA SER A 252 22.96 -32.94 16.44
C SER A 252 23.92 -32.00 15.68
N ARG A 253 23.42 -31.33 14.65
CA ARG A 253 24.17 -30.33 13.90
C ARG A 253 23.34 -29.07 13.67
N ILE A 254 23.89 -27.92 14.03
CA ILE A 254 23.32 -26.62 13.70
C ILE A 254 23.54 -26.33 12.22
N LEU A 255 22.46 -26.05 11.51
CA LEU A 255 22.46 -25.68 10.10
C LEU A 255 22.51 -24.16 9.97
N GLN A 256 23.40 -23.68 9.11
CA GLN A 256 23.55 -22.25 8.80
C GLN A 256 23.73 -22.05 7.30
N ASP A 257 23.38 -20.85 6.82
CA ASP A 257 23.59 -20.44 5.43
C ASP A 257 25.06 -20.42 5.03
N LEU A 258 25.95 -20.10 5.98
CA LEU A 258 27.39 -20.16 5.79
C LEU A 258 28.03 -20.81 7.02
N ASP A 259 28.80 -21.87 6.79
CA ASP A 259 29.58 -22.55 7.81
C ASP A 259 30.95 -22.98 7.26
N ASN A 260 31.72 -23.73 8.03
CA ASN A 260 33.03 -24.25 7.61
C ASN A 260 32.94 -25.29 6.48
N THR A 261 31.74 -25.79 6.15
CA THR A 261 31.52 -26.73 5.05
C THR A 261 31.05 -26.06 3.76
N SER A 262 30.80 -24.75 3.78
CA SER A 262 30.34 -24.00 2.60
C SER A 262 31.30 -24.09 1.42
N VAL A 263 30.74 -24.40 0.25
CA VAL A 263 31.50 -24.58 -0.99
C VAL A 263 31.92 -23.23 -1.58
N MET A 264 33.17 -23.15 -2.02
CA MET A 264 33.71 -22.04 -2.83
C MET A 264 33.57 -22.38 -4.32
N GLU A 265 32.87 -21.55 -5.08
CA GLU A 265 32.74 -21.65 -6.54
C GLU A 265 33.21 -20.32 -7.17
N ASP A 266 34.23 -20.36 -8.03
CA ASP A 266 34.80 -19.19 -8.72
C ASP A 266 35.06 -17.98 -7.80
N GLY A 267 35.68 -18.23 -6.64
CA GLY A 267 36.01 -17.19 -5.66
C GLY A 267 34.83 -16.66 -4.84
N ARG A 268 33.62 -17.23 -5.00
CA ARG A 268 32.42 -16.85 -4.24
C ARG A 268 32.01 -17.99 -3.31
N LYS A 269 31.55 -17.64 -2.10
CA LYS A 269 30.92 -18.60 -1.18
C LYS A 269 29.49 -18.87 -1.63
N LYS A 270 29.14 -20.14 -1.77
CA LYS A 270 27.77 -20.58 -2.04
C LYS A 270 27.02 -20.72 -0.71
N LEU A 271 25.79 -20.21 -0.65
CA LEU A 271 24.92 -20.42 0.51
C LEU A 271 24.56 -21.90 0.61
N ASN A 272 24.64 -22.43 1.83
CA ASN A 272 24.28 -23.80 2.13
C ASN A 272 22.76 -23.99 1.97
N THR A 273 22.37 -25.11 1.38
CA THR A 273 20.96 -25.46 1.13
C THR A 273 20.59 -26.76 1.84
N VAL A 274 19.31 -27.12 1.83
CA VAL A 274 18.85 -28.44 2.30
C VAL A 274 19.61 -29.58 1.61
N PHE A 275 19.89 -29.44 0.31
CA PHE A 275 20.67 -30.41 -0.46
C PHE A 275 22.14 -30.49 0.01
N HIS A 276 22.76 -29.36 0.37
CA HIS A 276 24.13 -29.32 0.89
C HIS A 276 24.33 -30.24 2.09
N TYR A 277 23.37 -30.24 3.02
CA TYR A 277 23.42 -31.06 4.23
C TYR A 277 22.78 -32.45 4.09
N GLN A 278 22.22 -32.78 2.91
CA GLN A 278 21.59 -34.09 2.63
C GLN A 278 20.48 -34.49 3.63
N VAL A 279 19.67 -33.54 4.09
CA VAL A 279 18.71 -33.63 5.22
C VAL A 279 17.64 -34.76 5.10
N ALA A 280 17.59 -35.54 4.01
CA ALA A 280 16.66 -36.65 3.83
C ALA A 280 17.22 -37.90 3.11
N HIS A 281 18.52 -37.97 2.79
CA HIS A 281 19.08 -39.13 2.08
C HIS A 281 19.60 -40.20 3.05
N HIS A 282 18.72 -41.10 3.49
CA HIS A 282 19.17 -42.35 4.15
C HIS A 282 18.95 -43.63 3.32
N ASP A 283 18.22 -43.60 2.19
CA ASP A 283 17.87 -44.83 1.44
C ASP A 283 18.28 -44.91 -0.04
N GLU A 284 19.07 -43.97 -0.60
CA GLU A 284 19.46 -44.02 -2.03
C GLU A 284 20.98 -43.93 -2.29
N LEU A 285 21.83 -44.32 -1.33
CA LEU A 285 23.27 -44.48 -1.57
C LEU A 285 23.62 -45.91 -2.02
N MET A 286 22.97 -46.36 -3.09
CA MET A 286 23.38 -47.52 -3.91
C MET A 286 23.19 -47.21 -5.40
N GLU A 287 23.66 -46.05 -5.87
CA GLU A 287 24.07 -45.93 -7.28
C GLU A 287 25.50 -45.39 -7.37
N THR A 288 26.35 -46.27 -7.88
CA THR A 288 27.78 -46.10 -8.13
C THR A 288 28.11 -44.78 -8.81
N LYS A 289 29.16 -44.11 -8.30
CA LYS A 289 29.92 -43.06 -9.00
C LYS A 289 30.12 -43.41 -10.47
N LYS A 290 29.33 -42.81 -11.37
CA LYS A 290 29.71 -42.63 -12.77
C LYS A 290 29.93 -41.15 -13.02
N SER A 291 31.21 -40.82 -13.13
CA SER A 291 31.69 -39.54 -13.65
C SER A 291 31.00 -39.25 -14.99
N HIS A 292 30.14 -38.25 -15.04
CA HIS A 292 29.75 -37.60 -16.28
C HIS A 292 30.39 -36.21 -16.30
N ARG A 293 31.57 -36.16 -16.91
CA ARG A 293 32.17 -34.94 -17.44
C ARG A 293 31.17 -34.25 -18.36
N HIS A 294 31.11 -32.92 -18.24
CA HIS A 294 30.56 -31.93 -19.17
C HIS A 294 29.69 -32.44 -20.33
N SER A 295 28.40 -32.12 -20.30
CA SER A 295 27.58 -32.08 -21.52
C SER A 295 26.76 -30.79 -21.56
N HIS A 296 27.16 -29.95 -22.51
CA HIS A 296 26.51 -28.81 -23.14
C HIS A 296 25.35 -28.09 -22.41
N ARG A 297 25.56 -26.77 -22.23
CA ARG A 297 24.51 -25.73 -22.21
C ARG A 297 23.48 -25.99 -23.32
N LYS A 298 22.43 -26.76 -23.03
CA LYS A 298 21.20 -26.72 -23.81
C LYS A 298 20.60 -25.35 -23.53
N LYS A 299 20.68 -24.45 -24.54
CA LYS A 299 19.97 -23.17 -24.51
C LYS A 299 18.51 -23.46 -24.20
N VAL A 300 18.08 -23.08 -23.01
CA VAL A 300 16.72 -23.24 -22.53
C VAL A 300 15.82 -22.40 -23.45
N LEU A 301 14.84 -23.04 -24.09
CA LEU A 301 13.90 -22.40 -25.00
C LEU A 301 13.15 -21.28 -24.27
N PRO A 302 13.05 -20.05 -24.83
CA PRO A 302 12.23 -18.97 -24.26
C PRO A 302 10.78 -19.38 -23.98
N GLU A 303 10.27 -20.40 -24.66
CA GLU A 303 8.92 -20.95 -24.51
C GLU A 303 8.64 -21.56 -23.13
N ILE A 304 9.62 -22.22 -22.48
CA ILE A 304 9.39 -22.84 -21.16
C ILE A 304 9.12 -21.78 -20.08
N TYR A 305 9.70 -20.60 -20.25
CA TYR A 305 9.52 -19.47 -19.35
C TYR A 305 8.11 -18.89 -19.46
N LEU A 306 7.59 -18.77 -20.69
CA LEU A 306 6.22 -18.38 -20.93
C LEU A 306 5.24 -19.38 -20.31
N THR A 307 5.49 -20.69 -20.43
CA THR A 307 4.66 -21.73 -19.77
C THR A 307 4.63 -21.57 -18.25
N ARG A 308 5.76 -21.21 -17.61
CA ARG A 308 5.81 -20.96 -16.15
C ARG A 308 4.97 -19.73 -15.76
N LEU A 309 5.07 -18.64 -16.53
CA LEU A 309 4.26 -17.42 -16.33
C LEU A 309 2.76 -17.73 -16.49
N LEU A 310 2.38 -18.45 -17.56
CA LEU A 310 0.99 -18.85 -17.83
C LEU A 310 0.43 -19.81 -16.78
N SER A 311 1.24 -20.77 -16.31
CA SER A 311 0.85 -21.70 -15.24
C SER A 311 0.61 -20.96 -13.92
N THR A 312 1.49 -20.01 -13.58
CA THR A 312 1.34 -19.17 -12.39
C THR A 312 0.09 -18.30 -12.51
N LYS A 313 -0.11 -17.64 -13.66
CA LYS A 313 -1.33 -16.87 -13.96
C LYS A 313 -2.59 -17.70 -13.80
N GLY A 314 -2.66 -18.87 -14.44
CA GLY A 314 -3.82 -19.75 -14.38
C GLY A 314 -4.15 -20.22 -12.97
N THR A 315 -3.14 -20.42 -12.11
CA THR A 315 -3.34 -20.81 -10.71
C THR A 315 -3.95 -19.67 -9.87
N LEU A 316 -3.55 -18.43 -10.15
CA LEU A 316 -3.95 -17.25 -9.37
C LEU A 316 -5.22 -16.56 -9.92
N GLN A 317 -5.67 -16.94 -11.12
CA GLN A 317 -6.73 -16.27 -11.86
C GLN A 317 -8.03 -16.13 -11.06
N LYS A 318 -8.48 -17.19 -10.38
CA LYS A 318 -9.71 -17.14 -9.58
C LYS A 318 -9.62 -16.13 -8.42
N PHE A 319 -8.51 -16.14 -7.67
CA PHE A 319 -8.32 -15.20 -6.56
C PHE A 319 -8.29 -13.75 -7.04
N LEU A 320 -7.71 -13.53 -8.24
CA LEU A 320 -7.72 -12.21 -8.88
C LEU A 320 -9.12 -11.80 -9.31
N ASP A 321 -9.89 -12.70 -9.91
CA ASP A 321 -11.27 -12.43 -10.33
C ASP A 321 -12.20 -12.17 -9.14
N ASP A 322 -12.03 -12.91 -8.04
CA ASP A 322 -12.76 -12.74 -6.79
C ASP A 322 -12.44 -11.36 -6.16
N LEU A 323 -11.17 -10.95 -6.18
CA LEU A 323 -10.75 -9.61 -5.73
C LEU A 323 -11.36 -8.51 -6.59
N PHE A 324 -11.31 -8.64 -7.91
CA PHE A 324 -11.91 -7.64 -8.80
C PHE A 324 -13.42 -7.57 -8.64
N GLN A 325 -14.07 -8.72 -8.46
CA GLN A 325 -15.50 -8.76 -8.17
C GLN A 325 -15.83 -8.04 -6.87
N ALA A 326 -15.05 -8.26 -5.81
CA ALA A 326 -15.24 -7.56 -4.54
C ALA A 326 -15.04 -6.04 -4.67
N VAL A 327 -14.00 -5.58 -5.37
CA VAL A 327 -13.70 -4.15 -5.55
C VAL A 327 -14.72 -3.43 -6.45
N LEU A 328 -15.23 -4.11 -7.48
CA LEU A 328 -16.13 -3.55 -8.50
C LEU A 328 -17.59 -3.96 -8.29
N SER A 329 -17.97 -4.31 -7.07
CA SER A 329 -19.36 -4.63 -6.71
C SER A 329 -19.89 -3.64 -5.66
N ILE A 330 -21.22 -3.52 -5.64
CA ILE A 330 -21.95 -2.69 -4.69
C ILE A 330 -22.74 -3.65 -3.79
N PRO A 331 -22.27 -3.90 -2.55
CA PRO A 331 -23.03 -4.69 -1.60
C PRO A 331 -24.36 -3.97 -1.29
N PRO A 332 -25.51 -4.64 -1.38
CA PRO A 332 -26.81 -4.00 -1.17
C PRO A 332 -26.98 -3.49 0.27
N GLU A 333 -26.39 -4.18 1.25
CA GLU A 333 -26.47 -3.81 2.67
C GLU A 333 -25.57 -2.62 3.03
N LYS A 334 -24.47 -2.42 2.30
CA LYS A 334 -23.43 -1.41 2.61
C LYS A 334 -22.87 -0.81 1.31
N PRO A 335 -23.65 0.04 0.63
CA PRO A 335 -23.17 0.73 -0.56
C PRO A 335 -22.01 1.68 -0.24
N PRO A 336 -21.07 1.91 -1.17
CA PRO A 336 -19.92 2.78 -0.94
C PRO A 336 -20.33 4.26 -1.05
N LEU A 337 -20.95 4.79 0.01
CA LEU A 337 -21.52 6.15 0.05
C LEU A 337 -20.53 7.24 -0.35
N ALA A 338 -19.28 7.16 0.11
CA ALA A 338 -18.24 8.11 -0.24
C ALA A 338 -17.86 8.09 -1.73
N VAL A 339 -17.94 6.92 -2.38
CA VAL A 339 -17.74 6.79 -3.83
C VAL A 339 -18.87 7.47 -4.58
N LYS A 340 -20.12 7.21 -4.19
CA LYS A 340 -21.30 7.85 -4.79
C LYS A 340 -21.23 9.36 -4.63
N TYR A 341 -21.06 9.85 -3.41
CA TYR A 341 -20.97 11.27 -3.09
C TYR A 341 -19.88 11.99 -3.90
N PHE A 342 -18.70 11.38 -4.01
CA PHE A 342 -17.60 11.98 -4.77
C PHE A 342 -17.82 11.93 -6.28
N PHE A 343 -18.46 10.87 -6.80
CA PHE A 343 -18.78 10.79 -8.23
C PHE A 343 -19.82 11.81 -8.64
N ASP A 344 -20.87 11.97 -7.83
CA ASP A 344 -21.90 13.00 -8.05
C ASP A 344 -21.28 14.40 -8.00
N PHE A 345 -20.35 14.66 -7.06
CA PHE A 345 -19.58 15.90 -7.04
C PHE A 345 -18.78 16.13 -8.32
N LEU A 346 -18.07 15.13 -8.85
CA LEU A 346 -17.31 15.28 -10.10
C LEU A 346 -18.21 15.55 -11.30
N GLU A 347 -19.37 14.90 -11.37
CA GLU A 347 -20.39 15.15 -12.40
C GLU A 347 -20.92 16.58 -12.31
N GLU A 348 -21.31 17.03 -11.11
CA GLU A 348 -21.77 18.41 -10.87
C GLU A 348 -20.70 19.45 -11.28
N GLN A 349 -19.42 19.19 -10.98
CA GLN A 349 -18.33 20.09 -11.35
C GLN A 349 -18.04 20.10 -12.85
N ALA A 350 -18.24 18.98 -13.54
CA ALA A 350 -18.14 18.89 -14.99
C ALA A 350 -19.30 19.64 -15.68
N ASP A 351 -20.52 19.45 -15.19
CA ASP A 351 -21.72 20.12 -15.70
C ASP A 351 -21.62 21.64 -15.57
N LYS A 352 -21.18 22.13 -14.40
CA LYS A 352 -20.92 23.57 -14.16
C LYS A 352 -19.94 24.22 -15.14
N ARG A 353 -19.08 23.41 -15.78
CA ARG A 353 -18.05 23.86 -16.71
C ARG A 353 -18.34 23.44 -18.16
N GLY A 354 -19.51 22.86 -18.43
CA GLY A 354 -19.90 22.40 -19.76
C GLY A 354 -19.02 21.27 -20.30
N ILE A 355 -18.42 20.46 -19.42
CA ILE A 355 -17.59 19.31 -19.83
C ILE A 355 -18.53 18.13 -20.12
N THR A 356 -18.90 17.98 -21.39
CA THR A 356 -19.84 16.94 -21.85
C THR A 356 -19.18 15.64 -22.31
N ASP A 357 -17.85 15.62 -22.43
CA ASP A 357 -17.09 14.45 -22.87
C ASP A 357 -17.09 13.32 -21.82
N PRO A 358 -17.76 12.18 -22.07
CA PRO A 358 -17.84 11.07 -21.11
C PRO A 358 -16.48 10.48 -20.77
N ASP A 359 -15.51 10.54 -21.69
CA ASP A 359 -14.15 10.04 -21.44
C ASP A 359 -13.43 10.89 -20.39
N THR A 360 -13.66 12.21 -20.39
CA THR A 360 -13.06 13.11 -19.39
C THR A 360 -13.57 12.78 -17.99
N LEU A 361 -14.88 12.60 -17.83
CA LEU A 361 -15.49 12.18 -16.57
C LEU A 361 -15.00 10.79 -16.12
N HIS A 362 -14.90 9.84 -17.06
CA HIS A 362 -14.35 8.51 -16.77
C HIS A 362 -12.90 8.60 -16.27
N ILE A 363 -12.07 9.46 -16.86
CA ILE A 363 -10.69 9.70 -16.44
C ILE A 363 -10.65 10.28 -15.02
N TRP A 364 -11.48 11.28 -14.70
CA TRP A 364 -11.51 11.87 -13.35
C TRP A 364 -11.89 10.83 -12.29
N LYS A 365 -12.92 10.02 -12.57
CA LYS A 365 -13.35 8.92 -11.70
C LYS A 365 -12.28 7.85 -11.52
N THR A 366 -11.52 7.53 -12.57
CA THR A 366 -10.46 6.52 -12.56
C THR A 366 -9.20 7.01 -11.85
N ASN A 367 -8.87 8.29 -12.01
CA ASN A 367 -7.68 8.91 -11.44
C ASN A 367 -7.76 9.13 -9.92
N ARG A 368 -8.90 8.80 -9.28
CA ARG A 368 -9.00 8.75 -7.81
C ARG A 368 -7.98 7.73 -7.28
N ARG A 369 -6.87 8.21 -6.71
CA ARG A 369 -5.87 7.32 -6.11
C ARG A 369 -6.41 6.78 -4.79
N PHE A 370 -6.59 5.47 -4.72
CA PHE A 370 -6.70 4.78 -3.44
C PHE A 370 -5.29 4.63 -2.85
N ALA A 371 -5.14 4.97 -1.58
CA ALA A 371 -3.84 5.19 -0.95
C ALA A 371 -3.09 3.93 -0.51
N TYR A 372 -3.71 2.75 -0.59
CA TYR A 372 -3.10 1.56 -0.02
C TYR A 372 -1.97 1.07 -0.94
N ASN A 373 -0.71 1.34 -0.57
CA ASN A 373 0.49 0.78 -1.18
C ASN A 373 1.12 -0.24 -0.20
N PRO A 374 0.68 -1.51 -0.20
CA PRO A 374 1.21 -2.56 0.67
C PRO A 374 2.57 -2.98 0.15
N THR A 375 3.59 -2.24 0.57
CA THR A 375 5.02 -2.56 0.44
C THR A 375 5.55 -2.66 -0.99
N ASP A 376 6.79 -2.20 -1.17
CA ASP A 376 7.53 -2.18 -2.44
C ASP A 376 7.78 -3.59 -3.08
N LYS A 377 7.22 -4.67 -2.49
CA LYS A 377 7.33 -6.06 -2.99
C LYS A 377 6.04 -6.59 -3.64
N VAL A 378 4.93 -5.84 -3.61
CA VAL A 378 3.62 -6.25 -4.16
C VAL A 378 3.18 -5.34 -5.31
N GLU A 379 4.12 -4.85 -6.12
CA GLU A 379 3.80 -4.08 -7.34
C GLU A 379 2.95 -4.87 -8.35
N VAL A 380 2.96 -6.21 -8.26
CA VAL A 380 2.26 -7.11 -9.19
C VAL A 380 0.73 -7.06 -9.01
N ALA A 381 0.21 -6.91 -7.78
CA ALA A 381 -1.23 -6.82 -7.56
C ALA A 381 -1.76 -5.40 -7.84
N TYR A 382 -0.94 -4.37 -7.62
CA TYR A 382 -1.29 -2.97 -7.86
C TYR A 382 -1.22 -2.56 -9.32
N GLY A 383 -0.28 -3.12 -10.09
CA GLY A 383 -0.25 -2.98 -11.53
C GLY A 383 -1.45 -3.63 -12.23
N VAL A 384 -2.20 -4.49 -11.52
CA VAL A 384 -3.41 -5.16 -12.01
C VAL A 384 -4.67 -4.45 -11.50
N LEU A 385 -4.69 -3.95 -10.25
CA LEU A 385 -5.78 -3.12 -9.71
C LEU A 385 -5.86 -1.72 -10.35
N ILE A 386 -4.71 -1.16 -10.73
CA ILE A 386 -4.64 0.00 -11.61
C ILE A 386 -4.56 -0.55 -13.03
N VAL A 387 -5.67 -1.10 -13.53
CA VAL A 387 -5.96 -1.01 -14.96
C VAL A 387 -6.10 0.49 -15.22
N ARG A 388 -4.96 1.13 -15.48
CA ARG A 388 -4.89 2.46 -16.05
C ARG A 388 -5.75 2.35 -17.31
N SER A 389 -6.95 2.94 -17.26
CA SER A 389 -7.87 3.06 -18.39
C SER A 389 -7.31 4.03 -19.46
N GLU A 390 -5.98 4.10 -19.58
CA GLU A 390 -5.31 4.77 -20.69
C GLU A 390 -5.26 3.75 -21.83
N VAL A 391 -6.20 3.93 -22.75
CA VAL A 391 -6.10 3.63 -24.19
C VAL A 391 -4.64 3.44 -24.62
N LEU A 392 -4.17 2.20 -24.66
CA LEU A 392 -2.88 1.85 -25.24
C LEU A 392 -3.12 0.66 -26.15
N GLU A 393 -3.23 0.98 -27.43
CA GLU A 393 -3.29 0.02 -28.53
C GLU A 393 -2.15 -0.99 -28.41
N LYS A 394 -2.46 -2.25 -28.76
CA LYS A 394 -1.48 -3.33 -28.84
C LYS A 394 -0.32 -2.90 -29.73
N LYS A 395 0.88 -2.76 -29.17
CA LYS A 395 2.13 -2.76 -29.93
C LYS A 395 2.96 -3.99 -29.56
N LYS A 396 3.73 -4.49 -30.53
CA LYS A 396 4.57 -5.69 -30.41
C LYS A 396 5.58 -5.60 -29.24
N ASP A 397 5.85 -4.39 -28.76
CA ASP A 397 6.75 -4.06 -27.64
C ASP A 397 6.02 -3.80 -26.30
N SER A 398 4.79 -4.30 -26.14
CA SER A 398 4.06 -4.12 -24.87
C SER A 398 4.71 -4.95 -23.74
N PRO A 399 4.86 -4.38 -22.53
CA PRO A 399 5.39 -5.11 -21.37
C PRO A 399 4.69 -6.45 -21.13
N THR A 400 5.45 -7.48 -20.75
CA THR A 400 4.98 -8.88 -20.66
C THR A 400 3.76 -9.07 -19.76
N ASN A 401 3.61 -8.23 -18.71
CA ASN A 401 2.41 -8.20 -17.86
C ASN A 401 1.13 -7.81 -18.63
N LYS A 402 1.21 -6.90 -19.60
CA LYS A 402 0.06 -6.53 -20.45
C LYS A 402 -0.33 -7.66 -21.41
N LEU A 403 0.66 -8.41 -21.90
CA LEU A 403 0.42 -9.58 -22.76
C LEU A 403 -0.18 -10.74 -21.96
N LEU A 404 0.26 -10.94 -20.72
CA LEU A 404 -0.17 -12.05 -19.87
C LEU A 404 -1.69 -12.02 -19.61
N TYR A 405 -2.27 -10.82 -19.40
CA TYR A 405 -3.69 -10.62 -19.11
C TYR A 405 -4.51 -10.05 -20.30
N ALA A 406 -3.93 -10.03 -21.51
CA ALA A 406 -4.56 -9.38 -22.67
C ALA A 406 -5.95 -9.93 -23.02
N LYS A 407 -6.24 -11.19 -22.70
CA LYS A 407 -7.53 -11.85 -22.98
C LYS A 407 -8.61 -11.44 -21.99
N GLU A 408 -8.25 -11.16 -20.74
CA GLU A 408 -9.17 -10.85 -19.64
C GLU A 408 -9.49 -9.34 -19.56
N ILE A 409 -8.57 -8.47 -20.01
CA ILE A 409 -8.74 -7.00 -19.98
C ILE A 409 -10.09 -6.51 -20.52
N PRO A 410 -10.61 -6.97 -21.68
CA PRO A 410 -11.90 -6.51 -22.20
C PRO A 410 -13.07 -6.77 -21.23
N GLU A 411 -13.07 -7.91 -20.56
CA GLU A 411 -14.10 -8.26 -19.58
C GLU A 411 -13.99 -7.40 -18.32
N TYR A 412 -12.77 -7.16 -17.82
CA TYR A 412 -12.56 -6.23 -16.70
C TYR A 412 -13.01 -4.80 -17.03
N LYS A 413 -12.76 -4.32 -18.25
CA LYS A 413 -13.26 -3.02 -18.71
C LYS A 413 -14.78 -2.95 -18.67
N LYS A 414 -15.46 -4.00 -19.14
CA LYS A 414 -16.93 -4.10 -19.09
C LYS A 414 -17.46 -4.05 -17.65
N ARG A 415 -16.78 -4.74 -16.71
CA ARG A 415 -17.13 -4.69 -15.28
C ARG A 415 -16.95 -3.30 -14.68
N VAL A 416 -15.85 -2.60 -14.99
CA VAL A 416 -15.63 -1.22 -14.53
C VAL A 416 -16.70 -0.27 -15.06
N GLN A 417 -17.04 -0.36 -16.35
CA GLN A 417 -18.10 0.44 -16.95
C GLN A 417 -19.46 0.16 -16.30
N SER A 418 -19.78 -1.12 -16.06
CA SER A 418 -21.01 -1.51 -15.37
C SER A 418 -21.03 -0.98 -13.93
N TYR A 419 -19.93 -1.05 -13.20
CA TYR A 419 -19.82 -0.52 -11.85
C TYR A 419 -20.07 1.00 -11.83
N TYR A 420 -19.45 1.77 -12.74
CA TYR A 420 -19.68 3.22 -12.82
C TYR A 420 -21.13 3.55 -13.15
N LYS A 421 -21.76 2.79 -14.06
CA LYS A 421 -23.18 2.94 -14.37
C LYS A 421 -24.05 2.66 -13.14
N GLN A 422 -23.79 1.58 -12.40
CA GLN A 422 -24.55 1.26 -11.19
C GLN A 422 -24.39 2.34 -10.11
N ILE A 423 -23.19 2.88 -9.90
CA ILE A 423 -22.98 4.02 -8.98
C ILE A 423 -23.78 5.24 -9.45
N GLN A 424 -23.79 5.52 -10.75
CA GLN A 424 -24.55 6.65 -11.30
C GLN A 424 -26.06 6.48 -11.07
N GLU A 425 -26.59 5.26 -11.25
CA GLU A 425 -28.00 4.91 -11.06
C GLU A 425 -28.44 4.84 -9.58
N MET A 426 -27.51 4.81 -8.63
CA MET A 426 -27.84 4.90 -7.21
C MET A 426 -28.53 6.23 -6.90
N ALA A 427 -29.45 6.20 -5.93
CA ALA A 427 -30.09 7.40 -5.41
C ALA A 427 -29.02 8.43 -4.98
N PRO A 428 -29.19 9.72 -5.32
CA PRO A 428 -28.26 10.76 -4.92
C PRO A 428 -28.23 10.87 -3.40
N LEU A 429 -27.03 11.01 -2.85
CA LEU A 429 -26.83 11.15 -1.40
C LEU A 429 -26.93 12.62 -1.01
N SER A 430 -27.81 12.95 -0.06
CA SER A 430 -27.92 14.32 0.45
C SER A 430 -26.67 14.72 1.24
N GLU A 431 -26.39 16.03 1.33
CA GLU A 431 -25.30 16.53 2.19
C GLU A 431 -25.52 16.14 3.66
N GLN A 432 -26.77 16.11 4.12
CA GLN A 432 -27.10 15.72 5.49
C GLN A 432 -26.73 14.25 5.78
N GLU A 433 -27.05 13.33 4.87
CA GLU A 433 -26.71 11.91 5.03
C GLU A 433 -25.19 11.70 5.02
N MET A 434 -24.48 12.36 4.10
CA MET A 434 -23.03 12.26 4.05
C MET A 434 -22.37 12.85 5.30
N ASN A 435 -22.84 14.00 5.78
CA ASN A 435 -22.32 14.62 6.99
C ASN A 435 -22.61 13.77 8.23
N ALA A 436 -23.77 13.11 8.29
CA ALA A 436 -24.08 12.15 9.36
C ALA A 436 -23.10 10.96 9.34
N HIS A 437 -22.80 10.40 8.16
CA HIS A 437 -21.81 9.34 8.02
C HIS A 437 -20.40 9.79 8.46
N LEU A 438 -19.97 10.97 8.02
CA LEU A 438 -18.66 11.54 8.38
C LEU A 438 -18.56 11.89 9.88
N ALA A 439 -19.65 12.37 10.49
CA ALA A 439 -19.73 12.64 11.92
C ALA A 439 -19.61 11.35 12.74
N GLU A 440 -20.22 10.25 12.27
CA GLU A 440 -20.09 8.94 12.91
C GLU A 440 -18.65 8.41 12.84
N GLU A 441 -18.00 8.49 11.68
CA GLU A 441 -16.58 8.12 11.55
C GLU A 441 -15.67 9.00 12.43
N SER A 442 -15.95 10.31 12.52
CA SER A 442 -15.23 11.24 13.40
C SER A 442 -15.42 10.87 14.89
N ARG A 443 -16.63 10.45 15.27
CA ARG A 443 -16.97 10.05 16.64
C ARG A 443 -16.29 8.75 17.02
N LYS A 444 -16.31 7.77 16.12
CA LYS A 444 -15.75 6.43 16.31
C LYS A 444 -14.24 6.45 16.60
N TYR A 445 -13.50 7.38 16.00
CA TYR A 445 -12.03 7.42 16.10
C TYR A 445 -11.46 8.69 16.74
N ARG A 446 -12.28 9.47 17.47
CA ARG A 446 -11.93 10.79 18.02
C ARG A 446 -10.62 10.84 18.83
N ASN A 447 -10.29 9.76 19.55
CA ASN A 447 -9.13 9.70 20.46
C ASN A 447 -7.99 8.82 19.93
N GLU A 448 -8.05 8.39 18.68
CA GLU A 448 -7.02 7.50 18.09
C GLU A 448 -5.72 8.26 17.80
N PHE A 449 -5.79 9.55 17.49
CA PHE A 449 -4.66 10.33 16.99
C PHE A 449 -4.27 11.46 17.94
N ASN A 450 -2.97 11.73 18.04
CA ASN A 450 -2.46 12.90 18.75
C ASN A 450 -2.56 14.13 17.83
N THR A 451 -3.68 14.85 17.93
CA THR A 451 -3.95 16.06 17.14
C THR A 451 -2.98 17.19 17.47
N ASN A 452 -2.57 17.33 18.74
CA ASN A 452 -1.60 18.35 19.16
C ASN A 452 -0.24 18.19 18.48
N LEU A 453 0.22 16.94 18.32
CA LEU A 453 1.44 16.65 17.57
C LEU A 453 1.29 17.06 16.10
N ALA A 454 0.16 16.71 15.47
CA ALA A 454 -0.11 17.09 14.09
C ALA A 454 -0.14 18.62 13.92
N LEU A 455 -0.82 19.33 14.83
CA LEU A 455 -0.85 20.80 14.85
C LEU A 455 0.53 21.42 14.99
N THR A 456 1.38 20.86 15.86
CA THR A 456 2.77 21.31 16.05
C THR A 456 3.59 21.13 14.77
N GLU A 457 3.43 20.00 14.07
CA GLU A 457 4.13 19.79 12.79
C GLU A 457 3.59 20.70 11.67
N ILE A 458 2.29 21.00 11.64
CA ILE A 458 1.71 21.98 10.70
C ILE A 458 2.26 23.38 10.99
N TYR A 459 2.37 23.75 12.27
CA TYR A 459 2.90 25.04 12.69
C TYR A 459 4.32 25.27 12.16
N LYS A 460 5.17 24.24 12.06
CA LYS A 460 6.51 24.39 11.45
C LYS A 460 6.46 24.91 10.01
N TYR A 461 5.47 24.47 9.22
CA TYR A 461 5.24 25.02 7.88
C TYR A 461 4.75 26.47 7.95
N ALA A 462 3.83 26.75 8.88
CA ALA A 462 3.30 28.10 9.06
C ALA A 462 4.39 29.11 9.47
N LYS A 463 5.30 28.72 10.35
CA LYS A 463 6.47 29.51 10.73
C LYS A 463 7.43 29.69 9.56
N ARG A 464 7.77 28.61 8.85
CA ARG A 464 8.72 28.65 7.73
C ARG A 464 8.29 29.62 6.62
N TYR A 465 6.99 29.67 6.32
CA TYR A 465 6.44 30.50 5.25
C TYR A 465 5.59 31.65 5.78
N ARG A 466 5.92 32.14 6.97
CA ARG A 466 5.15 33.15 7.68
C ARG A 466 4.85 34.38 6.82
N THR A 467 5.88 35.00 6.24
CA THR A 467 5.73 36.22 5.43
C THR A 467 4.77 36.01 4.27
N GLN A 468 4.86 34.85 3.59
CA GLN A 468 4.00 34.52 2.46
C GLN A 468 2.55 34.28 2.90
N VAL A 469 2.35 33.63 4.04
CA VAL A 469 1.02 33.42 4.64
C VAL A 469 0.39 34.75 5.05
N VAL A 470 1.14 35.63 5.72
CA VAL A 470 0.69 36.97 6.12
C VAL A 470 0.27 37.79 4.90
N ASN A 471 1.13 37.86 3.88
CA ASN A 471 0.84 38.60 2.64
C ASN A 471 -0.40 38.04 1.92
N ALA A 472 -0.59 36.72 1.92
CA ALA A 472 -1.77 36.08 1.34
C ALA A 472 -3.05 36.39 2.14
N LEU A 473 -2.96 36.44 3.47
CA LEU A 473 -4.08 36.83 4.34
C LEU A 473 -4.47 38.29 4.16
N ASP A 474 -3.50 39.19 3.95
CA ASP A 474 -3.77 40.62 3.69
C ASP A 474 -4.39 40.87 2.31
N SER A 475 -3.99 40.05 1.33
CA SER A 475 -4.54 40.09 -0.03
C SER A 475 -5.97 39.56 -0.10
N ASN A 476 -6.38 38.70 0.85
CA ASN A 476 -7.73 38.12 0.89
C ASN A 476 -8.71 39.07 1.62
N PRO A 477 -9.75 39.62 0.95
CA PRO A 477 -10.65 40.60 1.55
C PRO A 477 -11.38 40.10 2.79
N THR A 478 -11.78 38.82 2.81
CA THR A 478 -12.50 38.22 3.93
C THR A 478 -11.58 37.97 5.11
N ALA A 479 -10.33 37.56 4.86
CA ALA A 479 -9.32 37.35 5.90
C ALA A 479 -8.92 38.66 6.56
N ARG A 480 -8.74 39.73 5.77
CA ARG A 480 -8.49 41.08 6.28
C ARG A 480 -9.65 41.61 7.13
N ARG A 481 -10.90 41.45 6.67
CA ARG A 481 -12.11 41.86 7.43
C ARG A 481 -12.21 41.15 8.78
N THR A 482 -11.75 39.90 8.88
CA THR A 482 -11.83 39.09 10.10
C THR A 482 -10.56 39.08 10.93
N GLN A 483 -9.58 39.94 10.57
CA GLN A 483 -8.31 40.14 11.27
C GLN A 483 -7.54 38.82 11.45
N LEU A 484 -7.56 37.95 10.43
CA LEU A 484 -6.88 36.64 10.49
C LEU A 484 -5.35 36.79 10.51
N GLN A 485 -4.82 37.82 9.86
CA GLN A 485 -3.40 38.17 9.88
C GLN A 485 -2.92 38.43 11.32
N HIS A 486 -3.61 39.33 12.05
CA HIS A 486 -3.30 39.62 13.45
C HIS A 486 -3.38 38.38 14.34
N LYS A 487 -4.43 37.55 14.18
CA LYS A 487 -4.57 36.30 14.95
C LYS A 487 -3.46 35.30 14.65
N PHE A 488 -2.99 35.23 13.40
CA PHE A 488 -1.88 34.38 13.00
C PHE A 488 -0.56 34.83 13.62
N GLU A 489 -0.29 36.14 13.59
CA GLU A 489 0.88 36.72 14.26
C GLU A 489 0.85 36.51 15.79
N GLN A 490 -0.32 36.62 16.41
CA GLN A 490 -0.50 36.32 17.83
C GLN A 490 -0.15 34.85 18.17
N VAL A 491 -0.53 33.90 17.31
CA VAL A 491 -0.13 32.49 17.46
C VAL A 491 1.39 32.36 17.44
N ILE A 492 2.08 33.04 16.53
CA ILE A 492 3.53 32.97 16.41
C ILE A 492 4.21 33.53 17.66
N ALA A 493 3.76 34.70 18.13
CA ALA A 493 4.27 35.31 19.35
C ALA A 493 4.12 34.39 20.58
N LEU A 494 2.97 33.71 20.71
CA LEU A 494 2.70 32.80 21.82
C LEU A 494 3.52 31.51 21.77
N VAL A 495 3.76 30.95 20.58
CA VAL A 495 4.53 29.70 20.44
C VAL A 495 6.03 29.94 20.62
N GLU A 496 6.54 31.10 20.21
CA GLU A 496 7.98 31.42 20.23
C GLU A 496 8.44 32.14 21.50
N ASP A 497 7.51 32.51 22.40
CA ASP A 497 7.79 33.25 23.65
C ASP A 497 8.59 34.55 23.39
N ASN A 498 8.41 35.15 22.21
CA ASN A 498 9.19 36.30 21.76
C ASN A 498 8.38 37.24 20.84
N ILE A 499 7.86 38.32 21.42
CA ILE A 499 6.98 39.31 20.76
C ILE A 499 7.73 40.11 19.68
N TYR A 500 9.07 40.04 19.66
CA TYR A 500 9.93 40.77 18.72
C TYR A 500 10.03 40.14 17.32
N GLU A 501 9.55 38.91 17.11
CA GLU A 501 9.49 38.37 15.74
C GLU A 501 8.36 39.01 14.90
N CYS A 502 7.37 39.69 15.51
CA CYS A 502 6.21 40.32 14.86
C CYS A 502 6.51 41.57 13.98
N CYS A 503 7.72 41.71 13.42
CA CYS A 503 8.07 42.84 12.56
C CYS A 503 7.67 42.61 11.09
N SER A 504 6.73 43.41 10.61
CA SER A 504 6.48 43.59 9.18
C SER A 504 7.64 44.36 8.54
N GLU A 505 8.27 43.81 7.50
CA GLU A 505 9.13 44.60 6.61
C GLU A 505 8.24 45.63 5.89
N ALA A 506 8.55 46.91 6.09
CA ALA A 506 7.78 48.05 5.59
C ALA A 506 7.97 48.30 4.08
#